data_AF-A0A3E1EA25-F1
#
_entry.id   AF-A0A3E1EA25-F1
#
_cell.length_a   1.000
_cell.length_b   1.000
_cell.length_c   1.000
_cell.angle_alpha   90.00
_cell.angle_beta   90.00
_cell.angle_gamma   90.00
#
_symmetry.space_group_name_H-M   'P 1'
#
loop_
_entity.id
_entity.type
_entity.pdbx_description
1 polymer ?
#
loop_
_entity_poly.entity_id
_entity_poly.type
_entity_poly.pdbx_seq_one_letter_code
_entity_poly.pdbx_strand_id
1 'polypeptide(L)'
;MRARLGLSEEQFAKLKPVVLEESSNLDAIKNDATLTDSQKKEKAGVLMASFREKMGAVLTAEQRAQLAEETQRRATQGRDEIALRLQAMKEKLGLSEEQMAKIRPVLLEEGPKLKALKDDKTTSPEEKRATLKQSMERIAAELTPEQKEKMREQLQKRAAQNAEESPKKP
;
A
#
# COMPACT_ATOMS: atom_id res chain seq x y z
N MET A 1 -18.85 1.54 4.34
CA MET A 1 -18.84 3.01 4.15
C MET A 1 -19.95 3.70 4.94
N ARG A 2 -21.23 3.31 4.78
CA ARG A 2 -22.38 3.86 5.52
C ARG A 2 -22.18 3.96 7.05
N ALA A 3 -21.81 2.85 7.70
CA ALA A 3 -21.58 2.84 9.15
C ALA A 3 -20.33 3.60 9.62
N ARG A 4 -19.29 3.70 8.76
CA ARG A 4 -18.01 4.35 9.11
C ARG A 4 -18.10 5.87 9.12
N LEU A 5 -18.91 6.45 8.22
CA LEU A 5 -19.12 7.89 8.10
C LEU A 5 -20.49 8.35 8.60
N GLY A 6 -21.25 7.46 9.25
CA GLY A 6 -22.59 7.76 9.75
C GLY A 6 -23.52 8.36 8.69
N LEU A 7 -23.52 7.81 7.47
CA LEU A 7 -24.30 8.39 6.36
C LEU A 7 -25.81 8.25 6.63
N SER A 8 -26.55 9.35 6.45
CA SER A 8 -28.01 9.36 6.46
C SER A 8 -28.59 8.56 5.29
N GLU A 9 -29.89 8.23 5.37
CA GLU A 9 -30.57 7.50 4.29
C GLU A 9 -30.55 8.28 2.97
N GLU A 10 -30.76 9.60 3.04
CA GLU A 10 -30.75 10.46 1.86
C GLU A 10 -29.35 10.54 1.21
N GLN A 11 -28.29 10.70 2.02
CA GLN A 11 -26.91 10.68 1.52
C GLN A 11 -26.57 9.31 0.90
N PHE A 12 -27.01 8.22 1.53
CA PHE A 12 -26.80 6.88 1.00
C PHE A 12 -27.55 6.66 -0.32
N ALA A 13 -28.79 7.15 -0.44
CA ALA A 13 -29.57 7.08 -1.67
C ALA A 13 -28.90 7.85 -2.83
N LYS A 14 -28.34 9.03 -2.55
CA LYS A 14 -27.58 9.83 -3.54
C LYS A 14 -26.27 9.16 -3.97
N LEU A 15 -25.62 8.42 -3.07
CA LEU A 15 -24.36 7.74 -3.35
C LEU A 15 -24.50 6.41 -4.07
N LYS A 16 -25.62 5.70 -3.90
CA LYS A 16 -25.84 4.39 -4.51
C LYS A 16 -25.63 4.39 -6.04
N PRO A 17 -26.22 5.30 -6.84
CA PRO A 17 -25.98 5.30 -8.29
C PRO A 17 -24.52 5.60 -8.64
N VAL A 18 -23.87 6.52 -7.91
CA VAL A 18 -22.45 6.86 -8.10
C VAL A 18 -21.56 5.64 -7.85
N VAL A 19 -21.78 4.91 -6.74
CA VAL A 19 -20.98 3.71 -6.41
C VAL A 19 -21.17 2.62 -7.47
N LEU A 20 -22.40 2.42 -7.96
CA LEU A 20 -22.69 1.42 -8.99
C LEU A 20 -22.03 1.77 -10.33
N GLU A 21 -22.14 3.03 -10.77
CA GLU A 21 -21.50 3.54 -11.99
C GLU A 21 -19.97 3.39 -11.91
N GLU A 22 -19.37 3.87 -10.84
CA GLU A 22 -17.91 3.87 -10.67
C GLU A 22 -17.37 2.45 -10.50
N SER A 23 -18.13 1.53 -9.88
CA SER A 23 -17.78 0.10 -9.85
C SER A 23 -17.76 -0.51 -11.26
N SER A 24 -18.79 -0.22 -12.07
CA SER A 24 -18.85 -0.73 -13.45
C SER A 24 -17.71 -0.17 -14.31
N ASN A 25 -17.39 1.11 -14.17
CA ASN A 25 -16.27 1.74 -14.86
C ASN A 25 -14.93 1.13 -14.44
N LEU A 26 -14.76 0.83 -13.14
CA LEU A 26 -13.56 0.18 -12.65
C LEU A 26 -13.42 -1.24 -13.20
N ASP A 27 -14.51 -2.00 -13.28
CA ASP A 27 -14.51 -3.35 -13.85
C ASP A 27 -14.21 -3.32 -15.36
N ALA A 28 -14.72 -2.32 -16.09
CA ALA A 28 -14.37 -2.12 -17.49
C ALA A 28 -12.86 -1.85 -17.66
N ILE A 29 -12.26 -0.95 -16.87
CA ILE A 29 -10.82 -0.67 -16.90
C ILE A 29 -10.00 -1.93 -16.59
N LYS A 30 -10.41 -2.70 -15.58
CA LYS A 30 -9.70 -3.93 -15.18
C LYS A 30 -9.70 -4.99 -16.29
N ASN A 31 -10.86 -5.20 -16.90
CA ASN A 31 -11.06 -6.23 -17.91
C ASN A 31 -10.66 -5.81 -19.33
N ASP A 32 -10.31 -4.54 -19.55
CA ASP A 32 -9.83 -4.06 -20.84
C ASP A 32 -8.44 -4.65 -21.17
N ALA A 33 -8.43 -5.61 -22.10
CA ALA A 33 -7.20 -6.27 -22.55
C ALA A 33 -6.33 -5.38 -23.45
N THR A 34 -6.84 -4.23 -23.91
CA THR A 34 -6.08 -3.28 -24.74
C THR A 34 -5.20 -2.34 -23.92
N LEU A 35 -5.40 -2.30 -22.59
CA LEU A 35 -4.65 -1.44 -21.69
C LEU A 35 -3.51 -2.19 -21.01
N THR A 36 -2.34 -1.54 -20.96
CA THR A 36 -1.24 -1.93 -20.07
C THR A 36 -1.60 -1.63 -18.61
N ASP A 37 -0.93 -2.28 -17.67
CA ASP A 37 -1.18 -2.07 -16.23
C ASP A 37 -0.94 -0.62 -15.79
N SER A 38 0.06 0.03 -16.39
CA SER A 38 0.33 1.46 -16.15
C SER A 38 -0.87 2.32 -16.57
N GLN A 39 -1.44 2.07 -17.75
CA GLN A 39 -2.63 2.78 -18.24
C GLN A 39 -3.88 2.46 -17.41
N LYS A 40 -4.06 1.20 -16.98
CA LYS A 40 -5.15 0.81 -16.09
C LYS A 40 -5.06 1.56 -14.76
N LYS A 41 -3.86 1.66 -14.19
CA LYS A 41 -3.61 2.38 -12.94
C LYS A 41 -3.87 3.88 -13.08
N GLU A 42 -3.46 4.49 -14.18
CA GLU A 42 -3.71 5.90 -14.46
C GLU A 42 -5.22 6.17 -14.58
N LYS A 43 -5.94 5.41 -15.41
CA LYS A 43 -7.39 5.54 -15.56
C LYS A 43 -8.15 5.29 -14.25
N ALA A 44 -7.76 4.26 -13.50
CA ALA A 44 -8.33 4.00 -12.18
C ALA A 44 -8.05 5.14 -11.20
N GLY A 45 -6.88 5.79 -11.27
CA GLY A 45 -6.55 6.96 -10.47
C GLY A 45 -7.48 8.15 -10.75
N VAL A 46 -7.73 8.45 -12.02
CA VAL A 46 -8.67 9.50 -12.45
C VAL A 46 -10.09 9.17 -11.97
N LEU A 47 -10.53 7.92 -12.13
CA LEU A 47 -11.83 7.44 -11.66
C LEU A 47 -11.98 7.64 -10.14
N MET A 48 -10.97 7.26 -9.35
CA MET A 48 -10.98 7.43 -7.90
C MET A 48 -11.00 8.90 -7.47
N ALA A 49 -10.34 9.79 -8.22
CA ALA A 49 -10.39 11.23 -7.97
C ALA A 49 -11.81 11.78 -8.19
N SER A 50 -12.44 11.44 -9.32
CA SER A 50 -13.84 11.77 -9.63
C SER A 50 -14.79 11.24 -8.55
N PHE A 51 -14.65 9.97 -8.17
CA PHE A 51 -15.46 9.37 -7.13
C PHE A 51 -15.32 10.11 -5.80
N ARG A 52 -14.10 10.48 -5.41
CA ARG A 52 -13.86 11.24 -4.17
C ARG A 52 -14.53 12.60 -4.18
N GLU A 53 -14.54 13.28 -5.33
CA GLU A 53 -15.21 14.57 -5.50
C GLU A 53 -16.74 14.42 -5.36
N LYS A 54 -17.34 13.49 -6.12
CA LYS A 54 -18.78 13.18 -6.05
C LYS A 54 -19.20 12.78 -4.63
N MET A 55 -18.38 11.96 -3.96
CA MET A 55 -18.57 11.60 -2.56
C MET A 55 -18.53 12.84 -1.65
N GLY A 56 -17.50 13.67 -1.79
CA GLY A 56 -17.33 14.88 -0.99
C GLY A 56 -18.56 15.78 -1.06
N ALA A 57 -19.16 15.95 -2.24
CA ALA A 57 -20.32 16.81 -2.48
C ALA A 57 -21.55 16.46 -1.62
N VAL A 58 -21.74 15.19 -1.25
CA VAL A 58 -22.89 14.73 -0.43
C VAL A 58 -22.57 14.57 1.06
N LEU A 59 -21.31 14.71 1.47
CA LEU A 59 -20.92 14.68 2.88
C LEU A 59 -21.13 16.04 3.56
N THR A 60 -21.48 16.01 4.84
CA THR A 60 -21.50 17.21 5.70
C THR A 60 -20.07 17.70 5.99
N ALA A 61 -19.94 18.94 6.48
CA ALA A 61 -18.64 19.48 6.90
C ALA A 61 -17.97 18.61 7.96
N GLU A 62 -18.73 18.09 8.93
CA GLU A 62 -18.24 17.21 9.97
C GLU A 62 -17.76 15.85 9.43
N GLN A 63 -18.53 15.23 8.52
CA GLN A 63 -18.12 13.97 7.88
C GLN A 63 -16.86 14.13 7.00
N ARG A 64 -16.69 15.30 6.35
CA ARG A 64 -15.47 15.63 5.62
C ARG A 64 -14.28 15.80 6.57
N ALA A 65 -14.48 16.46 7.71
CA ALA A 65 -13.45 16.62 8.73
C ALA A 65 -13.02 15.26 9.31
N GLN A 66 -13.98 14.38 9.62
CA GLN A 66 -13.70 13.01 10.07
C GLN A 66 -12.89 12.21 9.04
N LEU A 67 -13.24 12.32 7.75
CA LEU A 67 -12.49 11.65 6.68
C LEU A 67 -11.06 12.20 6.55
N ALA A 68 -10.90 13.52 6.67
CA ALA A 68 -9.58 14.17 6.63
C ALA A 68 -8.72 13.76 7.83
N GLU A 69 -9.27 13.78 9.04
CA GLU A 69 -8.61 13.34 10.26
C GLU A 69 -8.20 11.86 10.16
N GLU A 70 -9.09 10.98 9.69
CA GLU A 70 -8.76 9.57 9.54
C GLU A 70 -7.65 9.36 8.50
N THR A 71 -7.68 10.11 7.40
CA THR A 71 -6.62 10.09 6.39
C THR A 71 -5.28 10.53 6.98
N GLN A 72 -5.29 11.61 7.77
CA GLN A 72 -4.11 12.11 8.46
C GLN A 72 -3.61 11.11 9.50
N ARG A 73 -4.48 10.52 10.31
CA ARG A 73 -4.14 9.48 11.29
C ARG A 73 -3.52 8.26 10.63
N ARG A 74 -4.06 7.80 9.50
CA ARG A 74 -3.46 6.70 8.73
C ARG A 74 -2.09 7.08 8.19
N ALA A 75 -1.91 8.32 7.74
CA ALA A 75 -0.63 8.82 7.27
C ALA A 75 0.40 8.91 8.40
N THR A 76 0.03 9.37 9.61
CA THR A 76 0.93 9.41 10.77
C THR A 76 1.30 8.01 11.23
N GLN A 77 0.32 7.11 11.38
CA GLN A 77 0.57 5.70 11.70
C GLN A 77 1.51 5.03 10.69
N GLY A 78 1.33 5.29 9.39
CA GLY A 78 2.23 4.79 8.35
C GLY A 78 3.66 5.32 8.49
N ARG A 79 3.82 6.60 8.88
CA ARG A 79 5.15 7.18 9.17
C ARG A 79 5.80 6.56 10.40
N ASP A 80 5.05 6.28 11.45
CA ASP A 80 5.54 5.64 12.67
C ASP A 80 5.97 4.19 12.39
N GLU A 81 5.16 3.43 11.63
CA GLU A 81 5.53 2.09 11.16
C GLU A 81 6.84 2.10 10.36
N ILE A 82 7.03 3.11 9.49
CA ILE A 82 8.26 3.27 8.71
C ILE A 82 9.45 3.63 9.60
N ALA A 83 9.27 4.50 10.59
CA ALA A 83 10.32 4.85 11.54
C ALA A 83 10.79 3.62 12.33
N LEU A 84 9.85 2.81 12.84
CA LEU A 84 10.16 1.55 13.52
C LEU A 84 10.88 0.56 12.60
N ARG A 85 10.43 0.43 11.36
CA ARG A 85 11.09 -0.44 10.36
C ARG A 85 12.51 0.03 10.07
N LEU A 86 12.73 1.34 9.94
CA LEU A 86 14.04 1.92 9.68
C LEU A 86 14.98 1.72 10.86
N GLN A 87 14.51 1.92 12.08
CA GLN A 87 15.26 1.64 13.30
C GLN A 87 15.64 0.16 13.41
N ALA A 88 14.71 -0.75 13.13
CA ALA A 88 15.00 -2.18 13.13
C ALA A 88 16.06 -2.55 12.07
N MET A 89 16.06 -1.90 10.90
CA MET A 89 17.11 -2.09 9.90
C MET A 89 18.45 -1.50 10.36
N LYS A 90 18.44 -0.35 11.05
CA LYS A 90 19.65 0.24 11.66
C LYS A 90 20.31 -0.74 12.61
N GLU A 91 19.57 -1.31 13.55
CA GLU A 91 20.10 -2.25 14.54
C GLU A 91 20.56 -3.56 13.89
N LYS A 92 19.80 -4.06 12.93
CA LYS A 92 20.08 -5.35 12.27
C LYS A 92 21.24 -5.28 11.29
N LEU A 93 21.32 -4.22 10.49
CA LEU A 93 22.30 -4.08 9.42
C LEU A 93 23.44 -3.13 9.78
N GLY A 94 23.36 -2.42 10.91
CA GLY A 94 24.37 -1.42 11.28
C GLY A 94 24.35 -0.22 10.34
N LEU A 95 23.17 0.30 10.02
CA LEU A 95 23.04 1.44 9.10
C LEU A 95 23.60 2.73 9.73
N SER A 96 24.27 3.55 8.92
CA SER A 96 24.63 4.91 9.29
C SER A 96 23.43 5.88 9.21
N GLU A 97 23.54 7.04 9.83
CA GLU A 97 22.52 8.09 9.75
C GLU A 97 22.30 8.57 8.29
N GLU A 98 23.37 8.65 7.50
CA GLU A 98 23.26 9.00 6.08
C GLU A 98 22.49 7.94 5.27
N GLN A 99 22.77 6.65 5.51
CA GLN A 99 22.04 5.56 4.87
C GLN A 99 20.57 5.58 5.28
N MET A 100 20.28 5.85 6.55
CA MET A 100 18.91 6.01 7.04
C MET A 100 18.18 7.15 6.33
N ALA A 101 18.83 8.30 6.17
CA ALA A 101 18.26 9.46 5.47
C ALA A 101 17.91 9.15 4.00
N LYS A 102 18.72 8.31 3.33
CA LYS A 102 18.48 7.87 1.94
C LYS A 102 17.43 6.76 1.82
N ILE A 103 17.36 5.84 2.79
CA ILE A 103 16.40 4.73 2.78
C ILE A 103 14.99 5.18 3.20
N ARG A 104 14.88 6.18 4.09
CA ARG A 104 13.58 6.70 4.57
C ARG A 104 12.61 7.09 3.44
N PRO A 105 12.99 7.90 2.42
CA PRO A 105 12.09 8.24 1.33
C PRO A 105 11.68 7.00 0.50
N VAL A 106 12.58 6.03 0.30
CA VAL A 106 12.25 4.76 -0.38
C VAL A 106 11.16 4.01 0.38
N LEU A 107 11.25 3.94 1.72
CA LEU A 107 10.20 3.31 2.54
C LEU A 107 8.89 4.08 2.55
N LEU A 108 8.92 5.43 2.52
CA LEU A 108 7.73 6.26 2.43
C LEU A 108 7.00 6.09 1.10
N GLU A 109 7.74 5.91 0.00
CA GLU A 109 7.18 5.71 -1.33
C GLU A 109 6.65 4.27 -1.51
N GLU A 110 7.44 3.26 -1.12
CA GLU A 110 7.14 1.84 -1.39
C GLU A 110 6.27 1.20 -0.31
N GLY A 111 6.31 1.68 0.93
CA GLY A 111 5.58 1.11 2.07
C GLY A 111 4.07 0.96 1.82
N PRO A 112 3.35 2.01 1.38
CA PRO A 112 1.94 1.92 1.05
C PRO A 112 1.65 0.92 -0.08
N LYS A 113 2.51 0.86 -1.11
CA LYS A 113 2.37 -0.07 -2.24
C LYS A 113 2.46 -1.52 -1.75
N LEU A 114 3.47 -1.83 -0.93
CA LEU A 114 3.68 -3.17 -0.38
C LEU A 114 2.57 -3.58 0.60
N LYS A 115 2.04 -2.64 1.40
CA LYS A 115 0.90 -2.90 2.30
C LYS A 115 -0.36 -3.24 1.49
N ALA A 116 -0.65 -2.47 0.44
CA ALA A 116 -1.76 -2.75 -0.45
C ALA A 116 -1.64 -4.13 -1.14
N LEU A 117 -0.44 -4.50 -1.61
CA LEU A 117 -0.20 -5.81 -2.24
C LEU A 117 -0.41 -7.00 -1.29
N LYS A 118 -0.21 -6.81 0.02
CA LYS A 118 -0.48 -7.85 1.02
C LYS A 118 -1.97 -8.14 1.12
N ASP A 119 -2.79 -7.11 1.06
CA ASP A 119 -4.25 -7.21 1.19
C ASP A 119 -4.96 -7.50 -0.15
N ASP A 120 -4.29 -7.23 -1.28
CA ASP A 120 -4.80 -7.49 -2.62
C ASP A 120 -4.88 -8.99 -2.92
N LYS A 121 -6.03 -9.49 -3.38
CA LYS A 121 -6.21 -10.89 -3.82
C LYS A 121 -6.17 -11.05 -5.33
N THR A 122 -6.05 -9.95 -6.07
CA THR A 122 -6.17 -9.90 -7.52
C THR A 122 -4.82 -9.84 -8.23
N THR A 123 -3.77 -9.33 -7.57
CA THR A 123 -2.40 -9.35 -8.13
C THR A 123 -1.84 -10.76 -8.19
N SER A 124 -1.15 -11.10 -9.29
CA SER A 124 -0.45 -12.38 -9.42
C SER A 124 0.67 -12.49 -8.37
N PRO A 125 0.95 -13.70 -7.85
CA PRO A 125 2.11 -13.94 -7.00
C PRO A 125 3.44 -13.46 -7.62
N GLU A 126 3.59 -13.53 -8.94
CA GLU A 126 4.80 -13.11 -9.65
C GLU A 126 4.99 -11.59 -9.62
N GLU A 127 3.93 -10.83 -9.87
CA GLU A 127 3.92 -9.37 -9.82
C GLU A 127 4.19 -8.85 -8.39
N LYS A 128 3.63 -9.52 -7.39
CA LYS A 128 3.92 -9.22 -5.97
C LYS A 128 5.40 -9.43 -5.66
N ARG A 129 5.99 -10.53 -6.15
CA ARG A 129 7.43 -10.82 -6.00
C ARG A 129 8.29 -9.79 -6.73
N ALA A 130 7.90 -9.41 -7.95
CA ALA A 130 8.61 -8.39 -8.72
C ALA A 130 8.63 -7.04 -8.00
N THR A 131 7.48 -6.60 -7.47
CA THR A 131 7.37 -5.34 -6.72
C THR A 131 8.18 -5.39 -5.43
N LEU A 132 8.13 -6.51 -4.69
CA LEU A 132 8.94 -6.69 -3.49
C LEU A 132 10.44 -6.65 -3.82
N LYS A 133 10.85 -7.33 -4.88
CA LYS A 133 12.25 -7.37 -5.33
C LYS A 133 12.75 -5.97 -5.72
N GLN A 134 11.97 -5.22 -6.49
CA GLN A 134 12.30 -3.85 -6.87
C GLN A 134 12.48 -2.95 -5.64
N SER A 135 11.57 -3.04 -4.66
CA SER A 135 11.70 -2.27 -3.42
C SER A 135 12.96 -2.65 -2.64
N MET A 136 13.29 -3.95 -2.57
CA MET A 136 14.52 -4.42 -1.91
C MET A 136 15.78 -3.98 -2.64
N GLU A 137 15.78 -3.93 -3.98
CA GLU A 137 16.93 -3.45 -4.77
C GLU A 137 17.21 -1.97 -4.52
N ARG A 138 16.17 -1.13 -4.40
CA ARG A 138 16.33 0.30 -4.05
C ARG A 138 16.93 0.48 -2.65
N ILE A 139 16.53 -0.34 -1.69
CA ILE A 139 17.13 -0.32 -0.34
C ILE A 139 18.57 -0.83 -0.40
N ALA A 140 18.82 -1.94 -1.10
CA ALA A 140 20.13 -2.55 -1.23
C ALA A 140 21.14 -1.59 -1.89
N ALA A 141 20.72 -0.71 -2.80
CA ALA A 141 21.61 0.28 -3.41
C ALA A 141 22.31 1.18 -2.37
N GLU A 142 21.68 1.42 -1.21
CA GLU A 142 22.22 2.23 -0.13
C GLU A 142 23.06 1.44 0.88
N LEU A 143 23.18 0.11 0.73
CA LEU A 143 23.90 -0.78 1.63
C LEU A 143 25.32 -1.09 1.15
N THR A 144 26.25 -1.26 2.09
CA THR A 144 27.59 -1.81 1.80
C THR A 144 27.51 -3.29 1.42
N PRO A 145 28.55 -3.87 0.79
CA PRO A 145 28.60 -5.30 0.48
C PRO A 145 28.33 -6.19 1.70
N GLU A 146 28.93 -5.86 2.83
CA GLU A 146 28.81 -6.61 4.09
C GLU A 146 27.37 -6.53 4.63
N GLN A 147 26.75 -5.35 4.55
CA GLN A 147 25.35 -5.15 4.95
C GLN A 147 24.37 -5.91 4.05
N LYS A 148 24.65 -5.99 2.73
CA LYS A 148 23.87 -6.77 1.76
C LYS A 148 23.93 -8.27 2.08
N GLU A 149 25.11 -8.78 2.45
CA GLU A 149 25.29 -10.17 2.85
C GLU A 149 24.49 -10.47 4.12
N LYS A 150 24.60 -9.63 5.15
CA LYS A 150 23.83 -9.74 6.38
C LYS A 150 22.32 -9.71 6.14
N MET A 151 21.86 -8.86 5.22
CA MET A 151 20.46 -8.81 4.80
C MET A 151 20.02 -10.12 4.13
N ARG A 152 20.82 -10.69 3.23
CA ARG A 152 20.52 -11.97 2.57
C ARG A 152 20.45 -13.11 3.58
N GLU A 153 21.39 -13.18 4.51
CA GLU A 153 21.39 -14.17 5.59
C GLU A 153 20.11 -14.08 6.43
N GLN A 154 19.67 -12.87 6.80
CA GLN A 154 18.42 -12.67 7.53
C GLN A 154 17.18 -13.11 6.74
N LEU A 155 17.15 -12.88 5.43
CA LEU A 155 16.07 -13.36 4.57
C LEU A 155 16.04 -14.88 4.49
N GLN A 156 17.21 -15.52 4.38
CA GLN A 156 17.32 -16.98 4.40
C GLN A 156 16.89 -17.57 5.74
N LYS A 157 17.30 -16.98 6.87
CA LYS A 157 16.86 -17.40 8.21
C LYS A 157 15.35 -17.33 8.37
N ARG A 158 14.72 -16.24 7.90
CA ARG A 158 13.25 -16.12 7.89
C ARG A 158 12.57 -17.15 6.98
N ALA A 159 13.13 -17.42 5.81
CA ALA A 159 12.59 -18.43 4.91
C ALA A 159 12.67 -19.84 5.53
N ALA A 160 13.77 -20.16 6.21
CA ALA A 160 13.93 -21.42 6.93
C ALA A 160 12.93 -21.55 8.09
N GLN A 161 12.79 -20.51 8.92
CA GLN A 161 11.82 -20.48 10.02
C GLN A 161 10.38 -20.66 9.54
N ASN A 162 9.98 -19.97 8.48
CA ASN A 162 8.63 -20.11 7.90
C ASN A 162 8.37 -21.52 7.32
N ALA A 163 9.42 -22.18 6.81
CA ALA A 163 9.34 -23.54 6.30
C ALA A 163 9.25 -24.58 7.43
N GLU A 164 9.84 -24.30 8.59
CA GLU A 164 9.81 -25.14 9.79
C GLU A 164 8.50 -24.98 10.57
N GLU A 165 7.93 -23.77 10.65
CA GLU A 165 6.63 -23.48 11.28
C GLU A 165 5.42 -23.89 10.42
N SER A 166 5.62 -24.27 9.15
CA SER A 166 4.55 -24.82 8.30
C SER A 166 4.62 -26.35 8.31
N PRO A 167 3.99 -27.05 9.28
CA PRO A 167 3.88 -28.50 9.17
C PRO A 167 3.13 -28.81 7.88
N LYS A 168 3.75 -29.60 7.00
CA LYS A 168 3.10 -30.20 5.84
C LYS A 168 1.79 -30.82 6.32
N LYS A 169 0.66 -30.20 5.96
CA LYS A 169 -0.65 -30.85 6.15
C LYS A 169 -0.60 -32.15 5.33
N PRO A 170 -0.86 -33.33 5.93
CA PRO A 170 -1.02 -34.57 5.19
C PRO A 170 -2.21 -34.48 4.23
#